data_AF-A0A3Y0D9F1-F1
#
_entry.id   AF-A0A3Y0D9F1-F1
#
_cell.length_a   1.000
_cell.length_b   1.000
_cell.length_c   1.000
_cell.angle_alpha   90.00
_cell.angle_beta   90.00
_cell.angle_gamma   90.00
#
_symmetry.space_group_name_H-M   'P 1'
#
loop_
_entity.id
_entity.type
_entity.pdbx_description
1 polymer ?
#
loop_
_entity_poly.entity_id
_entity_poly.type
_entity_poly.pdbx_seq_one_letter_code
_entity_poly.pdbx_strand_id
1 'polypeptide(L)'
;MVPWREPGQVYSDIRRNYPERFSNAESLAHQLNRTWDMPTPPTFLRRAEHQNARYHFNTQPANINHSLHAWINLCSFQVEAGSFACSEEHLTCPITLDIPTEGVFVKVSSQSDICCLFDKEAFLNLLPLEFAHPLSREKIHIDMIVRKSECFFNTERENFTLR
;
A
#
# COMPACT_ATOMS: atom_id res chain seq x y z
N MET A 1 45.06 -0.15 23.79
CA MET A 1 43.65 0.11 23.49
C MET A 1 43.57 0.86 22.18
N VAL A 2 42.97 0.29 21.14
CA VAL A 2 42.72 1.03 19.89
C VAL A 2 41.41 1.81 20.10
N PRO A 3 41.38 3.14 19.89
CA PRO A 3 40.15 3.91 20.05
C PRO A 3 39.09 3.40 19.07
N TRP A 4 37.86 3.23 19.55
CA TRP A 4 36.72 2.93 18.68
C TRP A 4 36.56 4.04 17.65
N ARG A 5 36.52 3.67 16.37
CA ARG A 5 36.24 4.59 15.26
C ARG A 5 34.93 4.22 14.60
N GLU A 6 34.20 5.23 14.17
CA GLU A 6 32.99 5.04 13.38
C GLU A 6 33.35 4.44 12.00
N PRO A 7 32.52 3.54 11.45
CA PRO A 7 32.80 2.86 10.17
C PRO A 7 33.13 3.81 9.01
N GLY A 8 32.52 5.00 8.99
CA GLY A 8 32.76 6.03 7.96
C GLY A 8 34.15 6.67 8.04
N GLN A 9 34.75 6.75 9.22
CA GLN A 9 36.11 7.28 9.41
C GLN A 9 37.17 6.29 8.91
N VAL A 10 36.93 4.99 9.13
CA VAL A 10 37.81 3.94 8.63
C VAL A 10 37.87 3.94 7.10
N TYR A 11 36.72 4.13 6.43
CA TYR A 11 36.66 4.15 4.96
C TYR A 11 37.39 5.37 4.35
N SER A 12 37.25 6.55 4.98
CA SER A 12 37.91 7.78 4.51
C SER A 12 39.43 7.76 4.72
N ASP A 13 39.90 7.18 5.83
CA ASP A 13 41.33 7.01 6.11
C ASP A 13 42.00 6.01 5.13
N ILE A 14 41.31 4.91 4.77
CA ILE A 14 41.82 3.92 3.81
C ILE A 14 41.93 4.55 2.40
N ARG A 15 40.94 5.35 1.99
CA ARG A 15 40.97 6.06 0.70
C ARG A 15 42.09 7.08 0.63
N ARG A 16 42.41 7.74 1.74
CA ARG A 16 43.48 8.74 1.83
C ARG A 16 44.88 8.13 1.86
N ASN A 17 45.07 6.98 2.53
CA ASN A 17 46.38 6.34 2.70
C ASN A 17 46.76 5.35 1.58
N TYR A 18 45.80 4.85 0.79
CA TYR A 18 46.07 3.92 -0.32
C TYR A 18 45.30 4.31 -1.59
N PRO A 19 45.58 5.48 -2.17
CA PRO A 19 44.83 6.02 -3.31
C PRO A 19 44.87 5.08 -4.53
N GLU A 20 46.01 4.45 -4.80
CA GLU A 20 46.18 3.45 -5.87
C GLU A 20 45.22 2.25 -5.80
N ARG A 21 44.70 1.88 -4.62
CA ARG A 21 43.71 0.79 -4.51
C ARG A 21 42.35 1.15 -5.08
N PHE A 22 42.04 2.44 -5.19
CA PHE A 22 40.76 2.95 -5.68
C PHE A 22 40.85 3.51 -7.09
N SER A 23 42.06 3.74 -7.62
CA SER A 23 42.29 4.25 -8.98
C SER A 23 41.65 3.39 -10.06
N ASN A 24 41.62 2.06 -9.89
CA ASN A 24 40.95 1.16 -10.84
C ASN A 24 39.42 1.31 -10.79
N ALA A 25 38.84 1.44 -9.59
CA ALA A 25 37.40 1.65 -9.42
C ALA A 25 36.96 3.04 -9.92
N GLU A 26 37.78 4.06 -9.70
CA GLU A 26 37.55 5.42 -10.22
C GLU A 26 37.70 5.48 -11.74
N SER A 27 38.72 4.81 -12.31
CA SER A 27 38.83 4.67 -13.77
C SER A 27 37.65 3.94 -14.39
N LEU A 28 37.19 2.86 -13.75
CA LEU A 28 36.01 2.12 -14.21
C LEU A 28 34.75 2.99 -14.12
N ALA A 29 34.58 3.76 -13.04
CA ALA A 29 33.47 4.71 -12.89
C ALA A 29 33.52 5.83 -13.94
N HIS A 30 34.71 6.37 -14.25
CA HIS A 30 34.87 7.37 -15.30
C HIS A 30 34.65 6.80 -16.71
N GLN A 31 35.05 5.55 -16.97
CA GLN A 31 34.74 4.88 -18.24
C GLN A 31 33.24 4.65 -18.37
N LEU A 32 32.58 4.12 -17.34
CA LEU A 32 31.14 3.94 -17.32
C LEU A 32 30.37 5.27 -17.41
N ASN A 33 30.86 6.37 -16.85
CA ASN A 33 30.18 7.66 -17.04
C ASN A 33 30.37 8.22 -18.47
N ARG A 34 31.49 7.94 -19.14
CA ARG A 34 31.74 8.43 -20.51
C ARG A 34 31.03 7.64 -21.60
N THR A 35 30.76 6.35 -21.39
CA THR A 35 29.97 5.55 -22.37
C THR A 35 28.48 5.92 -22.35
N TRP A 36 28.03 6.71 -21.37
CA TRP A 36 26.64 7.08 -21.15
C TRP A 36 26.46 8.62 -21.14
N ASP A 37 27.10 9.32 -22.08
CA ASP A 37 26.73 10.70 -22.41
C ASP A 37 25.36 10.72 -23.10
N MET A 38 24.31 10.54 -22.31
CA MET A 38 22.97 11.03 -22.61
C MET A 38 22.81 12.38 -21.91
N PRO A 39 22.15 13.37 -22.53
CA PRO A 39 21.95 14.68 -21.92
C PRO A 39 21.26 14.49 -20.56
N THR A 40 21.84 15.10 -19.53
CA THR A 40 21.34 15.02 -18.15
C THR A 40 19.88 15.49 -18.09
N PRO A 41 18.93 14.66 -17.61
CA PRO A 41 17.57 15.13 -17.38
C PRO A 41 17.55 16.05 -16.16
N PRO A 42 16.66 17.06 -16.11
CA PRO A 42 16.50 17.92 -14.95
C PRO A 42 16.12 17.08 -13.71
N THR A 43 16.60 17.53 -12.55
CA THR A 43 16.80 16.80 -11.28
C THR A 43 15.54 16.25 -10.58
N PHE A 44 14.43 16.04 -11.28
CA PHE A 44 13.17 15.56 -10.69
C PHE A 44 12.85 14.07 -10.87
N LEU A 45 13.66 13.30 -11.60
CA LEU A 45 13.37 11.88 -11.86
C LEU A 45 14.48 10.96 -11.33
N ARG A 46 14.54 10.77 -10.01
CA ARG A 46 15.33 9.69 -9.41
C ARG A 46 14.43 8.80 -8.55
N ARG A 47 13.62 7.96 -9.21
CA ARG A 47 13.05 6.67 -8.73
C ARG A 47 11.90 6.22 -9.67
N ALA A 48 12.19 5.83 -10.90
CA ALA A 48 11.22 5.07 -11.70
C ALA A 48 11.91 4.41 -12.89
N GLU A 49 12.71 3.36 -12.66
CA GLU A 49 13.20 2.52 -13.77
C GLU A 49 13.73 1.18 -13.24
N HIS A 50 12.81 0.27 -12.86
CA HIS A 50 13.14 -1.16 -12.80
C HIS A 50 11.98 -2.09 -13.20
N GLN A 51 10.99 -1.60 -13.94
CA GLN A 51 9.99 -2.45 -14.60
C GLN A 51 9.55 -1.78 -15.90
N ASN A 52 10.25 -2.02 -17.01
CA ASN A 52 9.70 -1.82 -18.35
C ASN A 52 10.48 -2.64 -19.38
N ALA A 53 10.23 -3.95 -19.40
CA ALA A 53 10.51 -4.79 -20.55
C ALA A 53 9.59 -6.02 -20.55
N ARG A 54 8.27 -5.78 -20.57
CA ARG A 54 7.26 -6.67 -21.14
C ARG A 54 6.02 -5.83 -21.38
N TYR A 55 5.93 -5.35 -22.62
CA TYR A 55 4.76 -4.69 -23.18
C TYR A 55 3.48 -5.43 -22.80
N HIS A 56 2.54 -4.77 -22.14
CA HIS A 56 1.17 -4.65 -22.62
C HIS A 56 0.35 -3.69 -21.75
N PHE A 57 -0.27 -2.72 -22.43
CA PHE A 57 -1.27 -1.73 -21.99
C PHE A 57 -0.77 -0.48 -21.26
N ASN A 58 -0.75 0.61 -22.05
CA ASN A 58 -0.78 1.99 -21.61
C ASN A 58 -1.93 2.24 -20.62
N THR A 59 -1.62 2.45 -19.34
CA THR A 59 -2.31 3.46 -18.52
C THR A 59 -1.36 3.95 -17.43
N GLN A 60 -1.20 5.27 -17.38
CA GLN A 60 -0.41 6.03 -16.41
C GLN A 60 -0.77 5.63 -14.94
N PRO A 61 0.17 5.58 -13.97
CA PRO A 61 -0.13 5.22 -12.58
C PRO A 61 -0.82 6.34 -11.78
N ALA A 62 -1.46 7.30 -12.44
CA ALA A 62 -2.39 8.19 -11.78
C ALA A 62 -3.68 7.39 -11.56
N ASN A 63 -4.25 7.45 -10.36
CA ASN A 63 -5.67 7.15 -10.09
C ASN A 63 -6.05 5.73 -9.57
N ILE A 64 -5.14 4.86 -9.09
CA ILE A 64 -5.61 3.67 -8.34
C ILE A 64 -6.30 4.13 -7.04
N ASN A 65 -5.72 5.11 -6.36
CA ASN A 65 -6.28 5.68 -5.13
C ASN A 65 -7.61 6.39 -5.41
N HIS A 66 -7.67 7.25 -6.42
CA HIS A 66 -8.91 7.94 -6.75
C HIS A 66 -10.00 6.97 -7.27
N SER A 67 -9.61 5.84 -7.89
CA SER A 67 -10.56 4.75 -8.22
C SER A 67 -11.05 4.01 -6.98
N LEU A 68 -10.17 3.72 -6.01
CA LEU A 68 -10.56 3.13 -4.72
C LEU A 68 -11.49 4.06 -3.92
N HIS A 69 -11.14 5.33 -3.78
CA HIS A 69 -11.97 6.33 -3.09
C HIS A 69 -13.35 6.45 -3.76
N ALA A 70 -13.40 6.54 -5.09
CA ALA A 70 -14.66 6.59 -5.83
C ALA A 70 -15.49 5.33 -5.63
N TRP A 71 -14.84 4.16 -5.60
CA TRP A 71 -15.51 2.88 -5.39
C TRP A 71 -16.04 2.72 -3.97
N ILE A 72 -15.29 3.14 -2.95
CA ILE A 72 -15.75 3.16 -1.54
C ILE A 72 -16.98 4.06 -1.40
N ASN A 73 -16.95 5.25 -2.01
CA ASN A 73 -18.10 6.17 -2.00
C ASN A 73 -19.33 5.61 -2.74
N LEU A 74 -19.12 4.77 -3.76
CA LEU A 74 -20.21 4.10 -4.48
C LEU A 74 -20.80 2.93 -3.67
N CYS A 75 -19.94 2.21 -2.96
CA CYS A 75 -20.30 1.02 -2.18
C CYS A 75 -20.74 1.34 -0.75
N SER A 76 -20.55 2.58 -0.28
CA SER A 76 -20.99 3.00 1.05
C SER A 76 -22.51 3.07 1.15
N PHE A 77 -23.02 2.85 2.35
CA PHE A 77 -24.44 2.86 2.64
C PHE A 77 -24.71 3.29 4.08
N GLN A 78 -25.93 3.77 4.32
CA GLN A 78 -26.39 4.10 5.68
C GLN A 78 -26.67 2.81 6.46
N VAL A 79 -26.09 2.70 7.65
CA VAL A 79 -26.25 1.57 8.56
C VAL A 79 -27.38 1.91 9.52
N GLU A 80 -28.58 1.42 9.22
CA GLU A 80 -29.73 1.57 10.10
C GLU A 80 -29.82 0.38 11.05
N ALA A 81 -29.82 0.65 12.36
CA ALA A 81 -30.05 -0.35 13.39
C ALA A 81 -31.41 -1.03 13.14
N GLY A 82 -31.41 -2.35 12.94
CA GLY A 82 -32.61 -3.14 12.61
C GLY A 82 -32.80 -3.44 11.11
N SER A 83 -31.98 -2.87 10.22
CA SER A 83 -31.98 -3.26 8.79
C SER A 83 -31.20 -4.55 8.50
N PHE A 84 -30.46 -5.06 9.48
CA PHE A 84 -29.66 -6.28 9.40
C PHE A 84 -30.27 -7.40 10.25
N ALA A 85 -30.10 -8.64 9.81
CA ALA A 85 -30.57 -9.83 10.54
C ALA A 85 -29.65 -10.24 11.71
N CYS A 86 -28.70 -9.38 12.10
CA CYS A 86 -27.68 -9.65 13.12
C CYS A 86 -27.81 -8.71 14.33
N SER A 87 -27.21 -9.10 15.45
CA SER A 87 -27.04 -8.25 16.62
C SER A 87 -26.09 -7.09 16.34
N GLU A 88 -26.22 -6.02 17.12
CA GLU A 88 -25.42 -4.80 17.01
C GLU A 88 -23.91 -5.05 17.16
N GLU A 89 -23.51 -6.07 17.93
CA GLU A 89 -22.10 -6.44 18.12
C GLU A 89 -21.39 -6.76 16.79
N HIS A 90 -22.09 -7.38 15.83
CA HIS A 90 -21.55 -7.73 14.51
C HIS A 90 -21.47 -6.54 13.56
N LEU A 91 -22.12 -5.43 13.90
CA LEU A 91 -22.10 -4.17 13.15
C LEU A 91 -21.00 -3.21 13.65
N THR A 92 -20.23 -3.62 14.65
CA THR A 92 -19.17 -2.78 15.21
C THR A 92 -18.00 -2.67 14.23
N CYS A 93 -17.63 -1.45 13.86
CA CYS A 93 -16.46 -1.21 13.01
C CYS A 93 -15.16 -1.52 13.77
N PRO A 94 -14.24 -2.34 13.24
CA PRO A 94 -12.98 -2.68 13.92
C PRO A 94 -12.02 -1.51 14.12
N ILE A 95 -12.18 -0.40 13.38
CA ILE A 95 -11.31 0.78 13.47
C ILE A 95 -11.81 1.76 14.53
N THR A 96 -13.11 2.11 14.47
CA THR A 96 -13.71 3.08 15.38
C THR A 96 -14.23 2.45 16.67
N LEU A 97 -14.37 1.12 16.69
CA LEU A 97 -14.95 0.34 17.80
C LEU A 97 -16.39 0.78 18.15
N ASP A 98 -17.11 1.30 17.15
CA ASP A 98 -18.49 1.77 17.28
C ASP A 98 -19.28 1.39 16.02
N ILE A 99 -20.61 1.47 16.08
CA ILE A 99 -21.49 1.21 14.93
C ILE A 99 -21.44 2.45 14.01
N PRO A 100 -20.92 2.31 12.77
CA PRO A 100 -20.79 3.45 11.87
C PRO A 100 -22.16 3.93 11.40
N THR A 101 -22.35 5.23 11.20
CA THR A 101 -23.56 5.76 10.54
C THR A 101 -23.54 5.48 9.04
N GLU A 102 -22.38 5.71 8.41
CA GLU A 102 -22.14 5.36 7.00
C GLU A 102 -21.05 4.29 6.93
N GLY A 103 -21.43 3.10 6.48
CA GLY A 103 -20.58 1.92 6.47
C GLY A 103 -20.23 1.45 5.06
N VAL A 104 -19.13 0.72 4.96
CA VAL A 104 -18.70 0.00 3.75
C VAL A 104 -18.31 -1.43 4.11
N PHE A 105 -18.73 -2.40 3.29
CA PHE A 105 -18.29 -3.78 3.45
C PHE A 105 -16.97 -4.02 2.73
N VAL A 106 -16.02 -4.61 3.45
CA VAL A 106 -14.70 -4.94 2.93
C VAL A 106 -14.34 -6.38 3.28
N LYS A 107 -13.89 -7.15 2.29
CA LYS A 107 -13.39 -8.51 2.47
C LYS A 107 -12.14 -8.51 3.33
N VAL A 108 -12.03 -9.49 4.23
CA VAL A 108 -10.85 -9.64 5.10
C VAL A 108 -9.57 -9.80 4.28
N SER A 109 -9.66 -10.51 3.15
CA SER A 109 -8.61 -10.66 2.16
C SER A 109 -9.21 -10.81 0.76
N SER A 110 -8.36 -10.70 -0.27
CA SER A 110 -8.76 -10.86 -1.68
C SER A 110 -9.43 -12.21 -1.95
N GLN A 111 -8.97 -13.27 -1.26
CA GLN A 111 -9.46 -14.64 -1.43
C GLN A 111 -10.52 -15.06 -0.40
N SER A 112 -10.78 -14.25 0.63
CA SER A 112 -11.77 -14.59 1.65
C SER A 112 -13.20 -14.34 1.15
N ASP A 113 -14.14 -15.16 1.56
CA ASP A 113 -15.58 -14.92 1.41
C ASP A 113 -16.15 -14.04 2.54
N ILE A 114 -15.38 -13.82 3.60
CA ILE A 114 -15.79 -13.06 4.79
C ILE A 114 -15.56 -11.58 4.56
N CYS A 115 -16.57 -10.78 4.89
CA CYS A 115 -16.54 -9.33 4.85
C CYS A 115 -16.71 -8.76 6.26
N CYS A 116 -16.17 -7.58 6.49
CA CYS A 116 -16.33 -6.81 7.71
C CYS A 116 -16.93 -5.44 7.38
N LEU A 117 -17.73 -4.92 8.31
CA LEU A 117 -18.26 -3.57 8.21
C LEU A 117 -17.22 -2.58 8.73
N PHE A 118 -16.90 -1.57 7.95
CA PHE A 118 -16.04 -0.48 8.35
C PHE A 118 -16.76 0.85 8.25
N ASP A 119 -16.43 1.78 9.14
CA ASP A 119 -16.79 3.18 9.00
C ASP A 119 -16.11 3.75 7.75
N LYS A 120 -16.89 4.39 6.88
CA LYS A 120 -16.39 4.93 5.61
C LYS A 120 -15.25 5.91 5.82
N GLU A 121 -15.43 6.89 6.69
CA GLU A 121 -14.43 7.96 6.88
C GLU A 121 -13.17 7.39 7.53
N ALA A 122 -13.31 6.54 8.54
CA ALA A 122 -12.17 5.87 9.15
C ALA A 122 -11.41 4.98 8.16
N PHE A 123 -12.12 4.27 7.28
CA PHE A 123 -11.51 3.43 6.25
C PHE A 123 -10.81 4.25 5.16
N LEU A 124 -11.41 5.35 4.70
CA LEU A 124 -10.79 6.27 3.75
C LEU A 124 -9.52 6.90 4.32
N ASN A 125 -9.50 7.20 5.63
CA ASN A 125 -8.33 7.73 6.32
C ASN A 125 -7.16 6.73 6.44
N LEU A 126 -7.41 5.42 6.24
CA LEU A 126 -6.34 4.40 6.23
C LEU A 126 -5.62 4.30 4.89
N LEU A 127 -6.28 4.64 3.78
CA LEU A 127 -5.69 4.50 2.44
C LEU A 127 -4.40 5.32 2.27
N PRO A 128 -4.28 6.57 2.75
CA PRO A 128 -3.05 7.36 2.59
C PRO A 128 -1.84 6.83 3.38
N LEU A 129 -2.05 6.05 4.45
CA LEU A 129 -0.97 5.68 5.37
C LEU A 129 -0.14 4.51 4.84
N GLU A 130 -0.79 3.39 4.47
CA GLU A 130 -0.09 2.16 4.08
C GLU A 130 -0.82 1.32 3.03
N PHE A 131 -2.08 1.64 2.68
CA PHE A 131 -2.97 0.76 1.91
C PHE A 131 -3.09 -0.66 2.49
N ALA A 132 -2.75 -0.88 3.75
CA ALA A 132 -2.79 -2.19 4.37
C ALA A 132 -4.16 -2.41 5.04
N HIS A 133 -4.78 -3.55 4.77
CA HIS A 133 -6.04 -3.94 5.39
C HIS A 133 -5.83 -4.11 6.91
N PRO A 134 -6.72 -3.56 7.77
CA PRO A 134 -6.54 -3.58 9.23
C PRO A 134 -6.32 -4.97 9.83
N LEU A 135 -7.01 -5.97 9.29
CA LEU A 135 -6.96 -7.35 9.76
C LEU A 135 -5.84 -8.18 9.09
N SER A 136 -5.86 -8.32 7.76
CA SER A 136 -4.92 -9.18 7.03
C SER A 136 -3.56 -8.54 6.74
N ARG A 137 -3.43 -7.20 6.86
CA ARG A 137 -2.27 -6.40 6.42
C ARG A 137 -1.96 -6.54 4.93
N GLU A 138 -2.85 -7.12 4.14
CA GLU A 138 -2.75 -7.18 2.68
C GLU A 138 -2.99 -5.79 2.08
N LYS A 139 -2.43 -5.56 0.89
CA LYS A 139 -2.74 -4.33 0.16
C LYS A 139 -4.23 -4.32 -0.21
N ILE A 140 -4.93 -3.23 0.10
CA ILE A 140 -6.34 -3.05 -0.21
C ILE A 140 -6.49 -2.92 -1.73
N HIS A 141 -7.31 -3.79 -2.30
CA HIS A 141 -7.67 -3.81 -3.71
C HIS A 141 -9.17 -3.54 -3.89
N ILE A 142 -9.56 -3.14 -5.10
CA ILE A 142 -10.96 -2.77 -5.43
C ILE A 142 -11.91 -3.96 -5.25
N ASP A 143 -11.43 -5.17 -5.55
CA ASP A 143 -12.17 -6.43 -5.38
C ASP A 143 -12.46 -6.79 -3.91
N MET A 144 -11.73 -6.18 -2.97
CA MET A 144 -12.02 -6.32 -1.55
C MET A 144 -13.23 -5.48 -1.12
N ILE A 145 -13.63 -4.45 -1.87
CA ILE A 145 -14.75 -3.58 -1.49
C ILE A 145 -16.03 -4.11 -2.15
N VAL A 146 -17.03 -4.37 -1.32
CA VAL A 146 -18.23 -5.10 -1.70
C VAL A 146 -19.45 -4.21 -1.51
N ARG A 147 -20.42 -4.31 -2.42
CA ARG A 147 -21.71 -3.62 -2.27
C ARG A 147 -22.57 -4.27 -1.19
N LYS A 148 -23.43 -3.48 -0.53
CA LYS A 148 -24.43 -3.98 0.43
C LYS A 148 -25.24 -5.18 -0.10
N SER A 149 -25.57 -5.20 -1.39
CA SER A 149 -26.38 -6.25 -2.02
C SER A 149 -25.65 -7.58 -2.24
N GLU A 150 -24.32 -7.62 -2.07
CA GLU A 150 -23.49 -8.79 -2.34
C GLU A 150 -23.00 -9.48 -1.07
N CYS A 151 -23.20 -8.83 0.09
CA CYS A 151 -22.73 -9.29 1.38
C CYS A 151 -23.92 -9.51 2.33
N PHE A 152 -23.99 -10.69 2.92
CA PHE A 152 -25.13 -11.12 3.75
C PHE A 152 -24.64 -11.70 5.07
N PHE A 153 -25.43 -11.51 6.12
CA PHE A 153 -25.13 -12.13 7.40
C PHE A 153 -25.45 -13.63 7.34
N ASN A 154 -24.45 -14.47 7.54
CA ASN A 154 -24.59 -15.91 7.62
C ASN A 154 -24.74 -16.33 9.08
N THR A 155 -25.96 -16.71 9.48
CA THR A 155 -26.28 -17.14 10.85
C THR A 155 -25.53 -18.40 11.28
N GLU A 156 -25.12 -19.28 10.37
CA GLU A 156 -24.35 -20.48 10.72
C GLU A 156 -22.89 -20.16 11.07
N ARG A 157 -22.33 -19.10 10.46
CA ARG A 157 -20.94 -18.68 10.64
C ARG A 157 -20.78 -17.47 11.54
N GLU A 158 -21.89 -16.87 11.97
CA GLU A 158 -21.95 -15.62 12.74
C GLU A 158 -21.11 -14.49 12.12
N ASN A 159 -21.05 -14.46 10.79
CA ASN A 159 -20.21 -13.53 10.04
C ASN A 159 -20.89 -13.09 8.74
N PHE A 160 -20.49 -11.93 8.24
CA PHE A 160 -20.90 -11.45 6.93
C PHE A 160 -20.12 -12.19 5.84
N THR A 161 -20.80 -12.86 4.93
CA THR A 161 -20.19 -13.58 3.81
C THR A 161 -20.74 -13.09 2.48
N LEU A 162 -19.92 -13.23 1.44
CA LEU A 162 -20.38 -13.09 0.06
C LEU A 162 -21.46 -14.14 -0.25
N ARG A 163 -22.38 -13.78 -1.15
CA ARG A 163 -23.46 -14.67 -1.62
C ARG A 163 -22.96 -15.80 -2.50
#